data_AF-A0A9R1W4A2-F1
#
_entry.id   AF-A0A9R1W4A2-F1
#
_cell.length_a   1.000
_cell.length_b   1.000
_cell.length_c   1.000
_cell.angle_alpha   90.00
_cell.angle_beta   90.00
_cell.angle_gamma   90.00
#
_symmetry.space_group_name_H-M   'P 1'
#
loop_
_entity.id
_entity.type
_entity.pdbx_description
1 polymer ?
#
loop_
_entity_poly.entity_id
_entity_poly.type
_entity_poly.pdbx_seq_one_letter_code
_entity_poly.pdbx_strand_id
1 'polypeptide(L)'
;MQLHPQKHHQTYITNYNKAIEQLDDAITKGDASTVVKLQSTIKFNGEGHVNHSIFWKNLTPTSEGGGEPPHGSLGLAINQSFSSVEKLIAKMNTKGAAVQGSGWVWLAVDKELKRLVVETTSNQDPLVTKGPSLVPLLGIDVSEHAYYLQYKNVRPDYLKNIWKVINWKYASEVYEKECP
;
A
#
# COMPACT_ATOMS: atom_id res chain seq x y z
N MET A 1 -15.25 2.82 -7.57
CA MET A 1 -14.23 1.78 -7.41
C MET A 1 -14.08 0.83 -8.60
N GLN A 2 -15.14 0.43 -9.32
CA GLN A 2 -15.16 -0.63 -10.35
C GLN A 2 -13.91 -0.80 -11.24
N LEU A 3 -13.40 0.26 -11.88
CA LEU A 3 -12.27 0.16 -12.82
C LEU A 3 -10.94 -0.23 -12.14
N HIS A 4 -10.75 0.18 -10.89
CA HIS A 4 -9.49 0.00 -10.17
C HIS A 4 -9.17 -1.49 -9.91
N PRO A 5 -10.07 -2.32 -9.33
CA PRO A 5 -9.82 -3.75 -9.20
C PRO A 5 -9.98 -4.50 -10.53
N GLN A 6 -11.00 -4.19 -11.34
CA GLN A 6 -11.33 -4.98 -12.53
C GLN A 6 -10.39 -4.77 -13.72
N LYS A 7 -9.69 -3.63 -13.78
CA LYS A 7 -8.74 -3.31 -14.85
C LYS A 7 -7.32 -3.24 -14.31
N HIS A 8 -7.00 -2.28 -13.45
CA HIS A 8 -5.63 -2.06 -13.01
C HIS A 8 -5.09 -3.24 -12.19
N HIS A 9 -5.77 -3.63 -11.10
CA HIS A 9 -5.33 -4.76 -10.28
C HIS A 9 -5.30 -6.08 -11.08
N GLN A 10 -6.32 -6.33 -11.90
CA GLN A 10 -6.37 -7.51 -12.77
C GLN A 10 -5.19 -7.56 -13.76
N THR A 11 -4.76 -6.42 -14.32
CA THR A 11 -3.59 -6.37 -15.20
C THR A 11 -2.31 -6.73 -14.46
N TYR A 12 -2.12 -6.25 -13.23
CA TYR A 12 -0.97 -6.64 -12.40
C TYR A 12 -0.94 -8.15 -12.16
N ILE A 13 -2.07 -8.75 -11.77
CA ILE A 13 -2.17 -10.20 -11.56
C ILE A 13 -1.83 -10.98 -12.84
N THR A 14 -2.46 -10.62 -13.97
CA THR A 14 -2.24 -11.31 -15.24
C THR A 14 -0.79 -11.23 -15.70
N ASN A 15 -0.15 -10.07 -15.57
CA ASN A 15 1.24 -9.89 -16.01
C ASN A 15 2.23 -10.52 -15.03
N TYR A 16 1.91 -10.52 -13.73
CA TYR A 16 2.72 -11.19 -12.72
C TYR A 16 2.76 -12.70 -12.96
N ASN A 17 1.61 -13.34 -13.17
CA ASN A 17 1.54 -14.78 -13.47
C ASN A 17 2.36 -15.14 -14.70
N LYS A 18 2.24 -14.37 -15.80
CA LYS A 18 3.05 -14.58 -17.01
C LYS A 18 4.55 -14.42 -16.75
N ALA A 19 4.94 -13.46 -15.92
CA ALA A 19 6.35 -13.24 -15.60
C ALA A 19 6.92 -14.38 -14.74
N ILE A 20 6.11 -14.96 -13.84
CA ILE A 20 6.50 -16.13 -13.05
C ILE A 20 6.64 -17.38 -13.93
N GLU A 21 5.72 -17.61 -14.88
CA GLU A 21 5.86 -18.71 -15.87
C GLU A 21 7.16 -18.58 -16.68
N GLN A 22 7.49 -17.37 -17.14
CA GLN A 22 8.73 -17.12 -17.88
C GLN A 22 9.98 -17.26 -17.00
N LEU A 23 9.87 -16.89 -15.71
CA LEU A 23 10.97 -17.04 -14.76
C LEU A 23 11.28 -18.51 -14.50
N ASP A 24 10.25 -19.33 -14.28
CA ASP A 24 10.39 -20.77 -14.03
C ASP A 24 11.09 -21.48 -15.20
N ASP A 25 10.67 -21.16 -16.44
CA ASP A 25 11.30 -21.66 -17.65
C ASP A 25 12.78 -21.22 -17.77
N ALA A 26 13.07 -19.94 -17.48
CA ALA A 26 14.43 -19.41 -17.52
C ALA A 26 15.35 -20.05 -16.45
N ILE A 27 14.84 -20.25 -15.23
CA ILE A 27 15.56 -20.95 -14.16
C ILE A 27 15.85 -22.39 -14.57
N THR A 28 14.84 -23.10 -15.10
CA THR A 28 14.97 -24.50 -15.55
C THR A 28 16.01 -24.65 -16.65
N LYS A 29 16.12 -23.66 -17.55
CA LYS A 29 17.13 -23.62 -18.63
C LYS A 29 18.50 -23.09 -18.20
N GLY A 30 18.64 -22.59 -16.98
CA GLY A 30 19.86 -21.92 -16.53
C GLY A 30 20.13 -20.58 -17.26
N ASP A 31 19.12 -19.96 -17.84
CA ASP A 31 19.24 -18.67 -18.55
C ASP A 31 19.24 -17.49 -17.56
N ALA A 32 20.41 -17.25 -16.97
CA ALA A 32 20.62 -16.16 -16.03
C ALA A 32 20.30 -14.77 -16.62
N SER A 33 20.49 -14.58 -17.93
CA SER A 33 20.21 -13.30 -18.60
C SER A 33 18.71 -13.00 -18.59
N THR A 34 17.89 -13.98 -18.97
CA THR A 34 16.43 -13.84 -18.92
C THR A 34 15.93 -13.68 -17.49
N VAL A 35 16.48 -14.43 -16.52
CA VAL A 35 16.16 -14.27 -15.09
C VAL A 35 16.35 -12.83 -14.63
N VAL A 36 17.49 -12.20 -14.96
CA VAL A 36 17.78 -10.81 -14.59
C VAL A 36 16.83 -9.84 -15.31
N LYS A 37 16.57 -10.06 -16.60
CA LYS A 37 15.67 -9.21 -17.40
C LYS A 37 14.23 -9.20 -16.85
N LEU A 38 13.75 -10.32 -16.33
CA LEU A 38 12.39 -10.45 -15.80
C LEU A 38 12.18 -9.75 -14.46
N GLN A 39 13.24 -9.44 -13.70
CA GLN A 39 13.12 -8.86 -12.36
C GLN A 39 12.32 -7.55 -12.34
N SER A 40 12.49 -6.70 -13.35
CA SER A 40 11.73 -5.44 -13.45
C SER A 40 10.22 -5.69 -13.59
N THR A 41 9.83 -6.63 -14.45
CA THR A 41 8.42 -7.00 -14.68
C THR A 41 7.82 -7.69 -13.46
N ILE A 42 8.58 -8.58 -12.82
CA ILE A 42 8.19 -9.26 -11.58
C ILE A 42 7.96 -8.23 -10.48
N LYS A 43 8.92 -7.34 -10.26
CA LYS A 43 8.81 -6.28 -9.25
C LYS A 43 7.59 -5.41 -9.51
N PHE A 44 7.43 -4.88 -10.73
CA PHE A 44 6.34 -3.95 -11.02
C PHE A 44 4.95 -4.58 -10.89
N ASN A 45 4.76 -5.80 -11.41
CA ASN A 45 3.44 -6.43 -11.41
C ASN A 45 3.14 -7.20 -10.13
N GLY A 46 4.14 -7.88 -9.56
CA GLY A 46 4.00 -8.57 -8.27
C GLY A 46 3.68 -7.60 -7.15
N GLU A 47 4.40 -6.48 -7.10
CA GLU A 47 4.17 -5.48 -6.05
C GLU A 47 2.95 -4.63 -6.34
N GLY A 48 2.59 -4.44 -7.62
CA GLY A 48 1.26 -3.96 -7.99
C GLY A 48 0.15 -4.84 -7.40
N HIS A 49 0.27 -6.16 -7.51
CA HIS A 49 -0.69 -7.08 -6.90
C HIS A 49 -0.70 -7.01 -5.36
N VAL A 50 0.47 -7.03 -4.71
CA VAL A 50 0.59 -6.94 -3.24
C VAL A 50 -0.04 -5.64 -2.72
N ASN A 51 0.36 -4.49 -3.28
CA ASN A 51 -0.09 -3.18 -2.83
C ASN A 51 -1.61 -3.05 -2.92
N HIS A 52 -2.21 -3.46 -4.05
CA HIS A 52 -3.66 -3.38 -4.22
C HIS A 52 -4.40 -4.39 -3.35
N SER A 53 -3.84 -5.58 -3.11
CA SER A 53 -4.45 -6.57 -2.21
C SER A 53 -4.53 -6.06 -0.77
N ILE A 54 -3.50 -5.36 -0.30
CA ILE A 54 -3.53 -4.65 0.99
C ILE A 54 -4.54 -3.50 0.94
N PHE A 55 -4.51 -2.69 -0.13
CA PHE A 55 -5.42 -1.55 -0.29
C PHE A 55 -6.89 -1.93 -0.17
N TRP A 56 -7.30 -3.05 -0.76
CA TRP A 56 -8.70 -3.50 -0.68
C TRP A 56 -9.09 -3.95 0.73
N LYS A 57 -8.18 -4.57 1.48
CA LYS A 57 -8.45 -4.98 2.87
C LYS A 57 -8.44 -3.80 3.85
N ASN A 58 -7.61 -2.79 3.58
CA ASN A 58 -7.54 -1.59 4.41
C ASN A 58 -8.68 -0.59 4.16
N LEU A 59 -9.68 -0.94 3.34
CA LEU A 59 -10.88 -0.13 3.13
C LEU A 59 -12.13 -0.91 3.54
N THR A 60 -13.09 -0.22 4.14
CA THR A 60 -14.38 -0.80 4.50
C THR A 60 -15.48 0.29 4.48
N PRO A 61 -16.75 -0.04 4.19
CA PRO A 61 -17.84 0.92 4.26
C PRO A 61 -17.94 1.57 5.65
N THR A 62 -18.40 2.83 5.70
CA THR A 62 -18.64 3.54 6.97
C THR A 62 -19.61 2.76 7.88
N SER A 63 -20.61 2.11 7.30
CA SER A 63 -21.56 1.25 8.03
C SER A 63 -20.92 0.00 8.66
N GLU A 64 -19.71 -0.35 8.25
CA GLU A 64 -18.94 -1.52 8.72
C GLU A 64 -17.69 -1.10 9.52
N GLY A 65 -17.64 0.15 9.99
CA GLY A 65 -16.54 0.69 10.79
C GLY A 65 -15.48 1.45 9.99
N GLY A 66 -15.76 1.78 8.73
CA GLY A 66 -14.88 2.61 7.92
C GLY A 66 -14.70 4.00 8.55
N GLY A 67 -13.44 4.39 8.76
CA GLY A 67 -13.08 5.66 9.38
C GLY A 67 -13.20 5.72 10.90
N GLU A 68 -13.66 4.65 11.55
CA GLU A 68 -13.66 4.57 13.01
C GLU A 68 -12.21 4.51 13.54
N PRO A 69 -11.82 5.34 14.51
CA PRO A 69 -10.44 5.48 14.93
C PRO A 69 -9.87 4.15 15.50
N PRO A 70 -8.55 3.91 15.35
CA PRO A 70 -7.93 2.72 15.91
C PRO A 70 -7.95 2.76 17.44
N HIS A 71 -8.23 1.61 18.04
CA HIS A 71 -8.19 1.41 19.50
C HIS A 71 -7.09 0.42 19.88
N GLY A 72 -6.97 0.12 21.18
CA GLY A 72 -6.06 -0.90 21.67
C GLY A 72 -4.58 -0.60 21.42
N SER A 73 -3.81 -1.65 21.12
CA SER A 73 -2.36 -1.60 20.98
C SER A 73 -1.91 -0.64 19.86
N LEU A 74 -2.58 -0.69 18.70
CA LEU A 74 -2.29 0.20 17.58
C LEU A 74 -2.59 1.66 17.91
N GLY A 75 -3.74 1.95 18.54
CA GLY A 75 -4.10 3.31 18.94
C GLY A 75 -3.07 3.93 19.90
N LEU A 76 -2.59 3.15 20.87
CA LEU A 76 -1.52 3.57 21.78
C LEU A 76 -0.19 3.82 21.04
N ALA A 77 0.20 2.92 20.13
CA ALA A 77 1.42 3.06 19.33
C ALA A 77 1.38 4.31 18.42
N ILE A 78 0.21 4.63 17.87
CA ILE A 78 -0.02 5.86 17.09
C ILE A 78 0.15 7.09 17.98
N ASN A 79 -0.45 7.11 19.16
CA ASN A 79 -0.29 8.22 20.10
C ASN A 79 1.17 8.40 20.54
N GLN A 80 1.91 7.32 20.76
CA GLN A 80 3.33 7.39 21.10
C GLN A 80 4.19 7.91 19.94
N SER A 81 3.94 7.42 18.71
CA SER A 81 4.78 7.75 17.54
C SER A 81 4.46 9.09 16.90
N PHE A 82 3.20 9.52 16.98
CA PHE A 82 2.68 10.68 16.24
C PHE A 82 1.89 11.66 17.10
N SER A 83 1.81 11.47 18.42
CA SER A 83 0.96 12.20 19.39
C SER A 83 -0.55 11.99 19.26
N SER A 84 -1.10 11.83 18.04
CA SER A 84 -2.51 11.54 17.83
C SER A 84 -2.79 10.94 16.44
N VAL A 85 -3.99 10.36 16.25
CA VAL A 85 -4.47 9.86 14.96
C VAL A 85 -4.57 11.01 13.94
N GLU A 86 -5.02 12.19 14.37
CA GLU A 86 -5.14 13.38 13.51
C GLU A 86 -3.77 13.84 13.00
N LYS A 87 -2.74 13.82 13.86
CA LYS A 87 -1.37 14.15 13.45
C LYS A 87 -0.77 13.11 12.51
N LEU A 88 -1.10 11.83 12.70
CA LEU A 88 -0.75 10.77 11.74
C LEU A 88 -1.42 11.02 10.38
N ILE A 89 -2.73 11.27 10.37
CA ILE A 89 -3.50 11.58 9.15
C ILE A 89 -2.91 12.80 8.43
N ALA A 90 -2.60 13.87 9.16
CA ALA A 90 -1.97 15.06 8.60
C ALA A 90 -0.62 14.73 7.96
N LYS A 91 0.24 13.96 8.65
CA LYS A 91 1.54 13.52 8.14
C LYS A 91 1.41 12.66 6.88
N MET A 92 0.48 11.71 6.85
CA MET A 92 0.23 10.86 5.68
C MET A 92 -0.33 11.67 4.50
N ASN A 93 -1.25 12.59 4.75
CA ASN A 93 -1.78 13.48 3.71
C ASN A 93 -0.70 14.38 3.12
N THR A 94 0.15 14.99 3.96
CA THR A 94 1.28 15.81 3.49
C THR A 94 2.24 14.99 2.63
N LYS A 95 2.62 13.78 3.07
CA LYS A 95 3.52 12.91 2.31
C LYS A 95 2.88 12.41 1.00
N GLY A 96 1.62 11.97 1.02
CA GLY A 96 0.90 11.52 -0.16
C GLY A 96 0.67 12.63 -1.20
N ALA A 97 0.39 13.85 -0.74
CA ALA A 97 0.27 15.01 -1.64
C ALA A 97 1.61 15.34 -2.32
N ALA A 98 2.74 15.13 -1.63
CA ALA A 98 4.07 15.43 -2.13
C ALA A 98 4.66 14.36 -3.08
N VAL A 99 4.00 13.21 -3.27
CA VAL A 99 4.46 12.17 -4.20
C VAL A 99 4.50 12.73 -5.62
N GLN A 100 5.65 12.69 -6.27
CA GLN A 100 5.80 13.10 -7.66
C GLN A 100 5.47 11.91 -8.59
N GLY A 101 4.48 12.08 -9.47
CA GLY A 101 3.96 11.01 -10.33
C GLY A 101 3.09 10.02 -9.57
N SER A 102 3.24 8.74 -9.90
CA SER A 102 2.50 7.62 -9.30
C SER A 102 3.22 7.07 -8.07
N GLY A 103 2.45 6.55 -7.11
CA GLY A 103 3.03 5.96 -5.91
C GLY A 103 2.02 5.72 -4.81
N TRP A 104 2.56 5.47 -3.63
CA TRP A 104 1.82 5.09 -2.44
C TRP A 104 2.32 5.84 -1.21
N VAL A 105 1.43 6.04 -0.24
CA VAL A 105 1.81 6.42 1.14
C VAL A 105 1.37 5.33 2.10
N TRP A 106 2.27 4.97 3.02
CA TRP A 106 2.13 3.82 3.89
C TRP A 106 2.21 4.23 5.35
N LEU A 107 1.35 3.63 6.19
CA LEU A 107 1.64 3.45 7.61
C LEU A 107 2.20 2.04 7.77
N ALA A 108 3.30 1.91 8.48
CA ALA A 108 3.95 0.62 8.71
C ALA A 108 4.46 0.48 10.12
N VAL A 109 4.60 -0.77 10.58
CA VAL A 109 5.39 -1.10 11.76
C VAL A 109 6.77 -1.58 11.33
N ASP A 110 7.80 -1.01 11.94
CA ASP A 110 9.16 -1.50 11.86
C ASP A 110 9.36 -2.56 12.94
N LYS A 111 9.49 -3.83 12.54
CA LYS A 111 9.60 -4.96 13.49
C LYS A 111 10.90 -4.95 14.29
N GLU A 112 11.96 -4.33 13.78
CA GLU A 112 13.26 -4.26 14.45
C GLU A 112 13.26 -3.12 15.47
N LEU A 113 12.79 -1.94 15.07
CA LEU A 113 12.75 -0.76 15.93
C LEU A 113 11.49 -0.68 16.81
N LYS A 114 10.54 -1.60 16.63
CA LYS A 114 9.25 -1.68 17.32
C LYS A 114 8.51 -0.33 17.37
N ARG A 115 8.49 0.37 16.24
CA ARG A 115 7.87 1.69 16.10
C ARG A 115 7.07 1.82 14.81
N LEU A 116 6.13 2.76 14.80
CA LEU A 116 5.40 3.10 13.59
C LEU A 116 6.17 4.10 12.73
N VAL A 117 6.10 3.92 11.41
CA VAL A 117 6.72 4.80 10.42
C VAL A 117 5.72 5.18 9.34
N VAL A 118 5.94 6.34 8.72
CA VAL A 118 5.19 6.77 7.53
C VAL A 118 6.16 6.91 6.37
N GLU A 119 5.95 6.12 5.34
CA GLU A 119 6.81 6.06 4.16
C GLU A 119 6.04 6.27 2.85
N THR A 120 6.77 6.58 1.78
CA THR A 120 6.22 6.66 0.43
C THR A 120 7.03 5.80 -0.51
N THR A 121 6.37 5.09 -1.43
CA THR A 121 7.02 4.37 -2.52
C THR A 121 6.58 4.90 -3.87
N SER A 122 7.48 4.87 -4.84
CA SER A 122 7.21 5.31 -6.21
C SER A 122 6.61 4.18 -7.03
N ASN A 123 5.71 4.50 -7.95
CA ASN A 123 5.05 3.53 -8.82
C ASN A 123 4.41 2.39 -8.01
N GLN A 124 4.80 1.14 -8.28
CA GLN A 124 4.38 -0.04 -7.53
C GLN A 124 5.50 -0.59 -6.65
N ASP A 125 6.56 0.18 -6.39
CA ASP A 125 7.65 -0.31 -5.54
C ASP A 125 7.12 -0.70 -4.16
N PRO A 126 7.57 -1.83 -3.62
CA PRO A 126 7.05 -2.34 -2.37
C PRO A 126 7.67 -1.63 -1.19
N LEU A 127 6.91 -1.55 -0.10
CA LEU A 127 7.38 -0.96 1.13
C LEU A 127 8.67 -1.62 1.65
N VAL A 128 8.86 -2.92 1.41
CA VAL A 128 10.07 -3.67 1.79
C VAL A 128 11.36 -3.07 1.21
N THR A 129 11.29 -2.31 0.10
CA THR A 129 12.45 -1.56 -0.43
C THR A 129 12.90 -0.40 0.45
N LYS A 130 12.05 0.07 1.36
CA LYS A 130 12.39 1.06 2.39
C LYS A 130 12.99 0.43 3.64
N GLY A 131 12.82 -0.88 3.82
CA GLY A 131 13.39 -1.65 4.92
C GLY A 131 12.75 -3.04 4.99
N PRO A 132 13.54 -4.12 5.08
CA PRO A 132 13.01 -5.49 5.11
C PRO A 132 12.20 -5.80 6.38
N SER A 133 12.39 -5.01 7.44
CA SER A 133 11.65 -5.12 8.70
C SER A 133 10.27 -4.46 8.66
N LEU A 134 9.94 -3.71 7.61
CA LEU A 134 8.70 -2.93 7.52
C LEU A 134 7.52 -3.81 7.11
N VAL A 135 6.46 -3.76 7.91
CA VAL A 135 5.19 -4.41 7.63
C VAL A 135 4.13 -3.35 7.36
N PRO A 136 3.50 -3.33 6.17
CA PRO A 136 2.47 -2.34 5.85
C PRO A 136 1.20 -2.60 6.65
N LEU A 137 0.75 -1.60 7.41
CA LEU A 137 -0.52 -1.64 8.14
C LEU A 137 -1.66 -1.04 7.30
N LEU A 138 -1.35 0.03 6.56
CA LEU A 138 -2.26 0.76 5.69
C LEU A 138 -1.50 1.26 4.47
N GLY A 139 -2.11 1.19 3.29
CA GLY A 139 -1.64 1.85 2.07
C GLY A 139 -2.70 2.77 1.49
N ILE A 140 -2.28 3.91 0.94
CA ILE A 140 -3.14 4.78 0.14
C ILE A 140 -2.49 4.96 -1.22
N ASP A 141 -3.19 4.52 -2.27
CA ASP A 141 -2.76 4.72 -3.66
C ASP A 141 -2.96 6.19 -4.06
N VAL A 142 -1.87 6.86 -4.42
CA VAL A 142 -1.88 8.26 -4.88
C VAL A 142 -1.55 8.38 -6.37
N SER A 143 -1.61 7.28 -7.10
CA SER A 143 -1.63 7.27 -8.57
C SER A 143 -2.95 7.88 -9.08
N GLU A 144 -2.89 8.61 -10.20
CA GLU A 144 -4.06 9.35 -10.69
C GLU A 144 -5.28 8.45 -10.95
N HIS A 145 -5.08 7.21 -11.42
CA HIS A 145 -6.19 6.27 -11.64
C HIS A 145 -7.02 5.99 -10.38
N ALA A 146 -6.46 6.19 -9.18
CA ALA A 146 -7.17 5.97 -7.92
C ALA A 146 -8.24 7.03 -7.63
N TYR A 147 -8.08 8.26 -8.15
CA TYR A 147 -8.92 9.40 -7.77
C TYR A 147 -9.40 10.29 -8.92
N TYR A 148 -8.77 10.26 -10.09
CA TYR A 148 -8.95 11.30 -11.11
C TYR A 148 -10.37 11.39 -11.68
N LEU A 149 -11.10 10.27 -11.76
CA LEU A 149 -12.48 10.30 -12.24
C LEU A 149 -13.40 11.13 -11.33
N GLN A 150 -13.12 11.17 -10.02
CA GLN A 150 -13.93 11.86 -9.01
C GLN A 150 -13.33 13.20 -8.56
N TYR A 151 -12.02 13.26 -8.31
CA TYR A 151 -11.33 14.42 -7.72
C TYR A 151 -10.45 15.19 -8.73
N LYS A 152 -10.34 14.72 -9.98
CA LYS A 152 -9.51 15.32 -11.03
C LYS A 152 -8.08 15.54 -10.54
N ASN A 153 -7.52 16.73 -10.76
CA ASN A 153 -6.18 17.12 -10.32
C ASN A 153 -6.08 17.42 -8.81
N VAL A 154 -7.20 17.41 -8.07
CA VAL A 154 -7.24 17.82 -6.65
C VAL A 154 -6.97 16.62 -5.73
N ARG A 155 -5.75 16.05 -5.83
CA ARG A 155 -5.29 14.96 -4.94
C ARG A 155 -5.52 15.23 -3.45
N PRO A 156 -5.32 16.46 -2.92
CA PRO A 156 -5.59 16.74 -1.51
C PRO A 156 -7.04 16.46 -1.08
N ASP A 157 -8.03 16.65 -1.96
CA ASP A 157 -9.43 16.36 -1.64
C ASP A 157 -9.70 14.85 -1.56
N TYR A 158 -9.05 14.06 -2.43
CA TYR A 158 -9.05 12.60 -2.31
C TYR A 158 -8.45 12.16 -0.97
N LEU A 159 -7.27 12.68 -0.64
CA LEU A 159 -6.57 12.37 0.61
C LEU A 159 -7.34 12.85 1.85
N LYS A 160 -8.14 13.91 1.75
CA LYS A 160 -9.05 14.33 2.83
C LYS A 160 -10.20 13.35 3.04
N ASN A 161 -10.73 12.76 1.97
CA ASN A 161 -11.95 11.94 2.03
C ASN A 161 -11.68 10.45 2.25
N ILE A 162 -10.53 9.91 1.83
CA ILE A 162 -10.22 8.48 1.93
C ILE A 162 -10.28 7.96 3.38
N TRP A 163 -9.96 8.80 4.37
CA TRP A 163 -10.00 8.45 5.79
C TRP A 163 -11.37 8.02 6.30
N LYS A 164 -12.45 8.45 5.65
CA LYS A 164 -13.83 8.05 6.00
C LYS A 164 -14.09 6.56 5.78
N VAL A 165 -13.26 5.88 4.99
CA VAL A 165 -13.44 4.48 4.63
C VAL A 165 -12.22 3.64 4.97
N ILE A 166 -11.26 4.19 5.73
CA ILE A 166 -10.09 3.42 6.18
C ILE A 166 -10.54 2.38 7.22
N ASN A 167 -10.14 1.15 7.00
CA ASN A 167 -10.40 0.02 7.89
C ASN A 167 -9.28 -0.09 8.93
N TRP A 168 -9.41 0.66 10.03
CA TRP A 168 -8.46 0.60 11.14
C TRP A 168 -8.47 -0.73 11.89
N LYS A 169 -9.54 -1.53 11.76
CA LYS A 169 -9.60 -2.89 12.29
C LYS A 169 -8.59 -3.80 11.59
N TYR A 170 -8.54 -3.78 10.25
CA TYR A 170 -7.51 -4.51 9.49
C TYR A 170 -6.10 -4.09 9.93
N ALA A 171 -5.83 -2.78 10.03
CA ALA A 171 -4.52 -2.31 10.48
C ALA A 171 -4.15 -2.80 11.88
N SER A 172 -5.12 -2.86 12.80
CA SER A 172 -4.92 -3.37 14.16
C SER A 172 -4.57 -4.87 14.13
N GLU A 173 -5.29 -5.66 13.33
CA GLU A 173 -5.00 -7.10 13.18
C GLU A 173 -3.61 -7.37 12.61
N VAL A 174 -3.20 -6.59 11.60
CA VAL A 174 -1.85 -6.69 11.01
C VAL A 174 -0.79 -6.26 12.01
N TYR A 175 -1.05 -5.21 12.80
CA TYR A 175 -0.13 -4.74 13.84
C TYR A 175 0.09 -5.80 14.93
N GLU A 176 -0.96 -6.49 15.35
CA GLU A 176 -0.88 -7.55 16.37
C GLU A 176 -0.18 -8.81 15.86
N LYS A 177 -0.34 -9.14 14.57
CA LYS A 177 0.26 -10.35 13.94
C LYS A 177 1.62 -10.09 13.29
N GLU A 178 1.99 -8.82 13.12
CA GLU A 178 3.13 -8.37 12.32
C GLU A 178 3.15 -8.97 10.89
N CYS A 179 1.96 -9.18 10.29
CA CYS A 179 1.79 -9.83 8.98
C CYS A 179 0.49 -9.36 8.25
N PRO A 180 0.55 -8.87 6.98
CA PRO A 180 -0.59 -8.31 6.23
C PRO A 180 -1.63 -9.31 5.67
#